data_AF-A0A3D1E3Z3-F1
#
_entry.id   AF-A0A3D1E3Z3-F1
#
_cell.length_a   1.000
_cell.length_b   1.000
_cell.length_c   1.000
_cell.angle_alpha   90.00
_cell.angle_beta   90.00
_cell.angle_gamma   90.00
#
_symmetry.space_group_name_H-M   'P 1'
#
loop_
_entity.id
_entity.type
_entity.pdbx_description
1 polymer ?
#
loop_
_entity_poly.entity_id
_entity_poly.type
_entity_poly.pdbx_seq_one_letter_code
_entity_poly.pdbx_strand_id
1 'polypeptide(L)'
;TISANGEEEIGKMIAEAMERVGNEGVITVEEAKSLDTELDVVEGMQFDRGYLSPYFVTDADKMRATLEDPYILLHEKKLSNLQDMLPILEKVVQSGRPLLIIAEDIEG
;
A
#
# COMPACT_ATOMS: atom_id res chain seq x y z
N THR A 1 -6.11 -4.68 -28.25
CA THR A 1 -5.91 -3.37 -28.92
C THR A 1 -7.00 -2.35 -28.64
N ILE A 2 -8.21 -2.71 -28.19
CA ILE A 2 -9.32 -1.76 -28.00
C ILE A 2 -9.28 -1.08 -26.60
N SER A 3 -8.70 -1.73 -25.59
CA SER A 3 -8.74 -1.26 -24.19
C SER A 3 -7.68 -0.20 -23.83
N ALA A 4 -6.76 0.14 -24.74
CA ALA A 4 -5.65 1.08 -24.52
C ALA A 4 -5.79 2.38 -25.33
N ASN A 5 -7.03 2.85 -25.55
CA ASN A 5 -7.34 4.08 -26.32
C ASN A 5 -6.71 4.17 -27.74
N GLY A 6 -6.29 3.05 -28.33
CA GLY A 6 -5.68 3.02 -29.66
C GLY A 6 -4.15 3.21 -29.67
N GLU A 7 -3.51 3.30 -28.51
CA GLU A 7 -2.05 3.36 -28.38
C GLU A 7 -1.48 1.95 -28.17
N GLU A 8 -0.89 1.41 -29.25
CA GLU A 8 -0.32 0.06 -29.27
C GLU A 8 0.84 -0.11 -28.29
N GLU A 9 1.57 0.98 -28.01
CA GLU A 9 2.72 1.01 -27.11
C GLU A 9 2.32 0.76 -25.64
N ILE A 10 1.28 1.46 -25.16
CA ILE A 10 0.71 1.24 -23.81
C ILE A 10 0.16 -0.18 -23.68
N GLY A 11 -0.55 -0.65 -24.71
CA GLY A 11 -1.09 -2.02 -24.72
C GLY A 11 0.01 -3.08 -24.61
N LYS A 12 1.16 -2.85 -25.26
CA LYS A 12 2.32 -3.74 -25.17
C LYS A 12 2.97 -3.70 -23.79
N MET A 13 3.11 -2.52 -23.18
CA MET A 13 3.65 -2.37 -21.83
C MET A 13 2.77 -3.06 -20.77
N ILE A 14 1.44 -2.92 -20.85
CA ILE A 14 0.53 -3.62 -19.94
C ILE A 14 0.64 -5.14 -20.12
N ALA A 15 0.76 -5.61 -21.36
CA ALA A 15 0.93 -7.04 -21.63
C ALA A 15 2.26 -7.58 -21.06
N GLU A 16 3.37 -6.85 -21.23
CA GLU A 16 4.67 -7.20 -20.66
C GLU A 16 4.63 -7.17 -19.12
N ALA A 17 3.95 -6.19 -18.53
CA ALA A 17 3.74 -6.12 -17.09
C ALA A 17 3.01 -7.37 -16.60
N MET A 18 1.85 -7.70 -17.21
CA MET A 18 1.04 -8.88 -16.88
C MET A 18 1.83 -10.20 -16.96
N GLU A 19 2.72 -10.34 -17.96
CA GLU A 19 3.58 -11.52 -18.10
C GLU A 19 4.62 -11.62 -16.96
N ARG A 20 5.16 -10.48 -16.50
CA ARG A 20 6.16 -10.43 -15.41
C ARG A 20 5.55 -10.64 -14.02
N VAL A 21 4.39 -10.05 -13.72
CA VAL A 21 3.74 -10.19 -12.40
C VAL A 21 3.03 -11.53 -12.19
N GLY A 22 2.64 -12.22 -13.27
CA GLY A 22 1.91 -13.50 -13.18
C GLY A 22 0.46 -13.32 -12.70
N ASN A 23 -0.21 -14.43 -12.36
CA ASN A 23 -1.66 -14.44 -12.11
C ASN A 23 -2.10 -13.74 -10.82
N GLU A 24 -1.21 -13.56 -9.84
CA GLU A 24 -1.54 -13.01 -8.51
C GLU A 24 -0.87 -11.65 -8.22
N GLY A 25 -0.08 -11.12 -9.16
CA GLY A 25 0.60 -9.85 -8.94
C GLY A 25 -0.30 -8.65 -9.20
N VAL A 26 -0.01 -7.56 -8.49
CA VAL A 26 -0.80 -6.33 -8.50
C VAL A 26 -0.09 -5.29 -9.37
N ILE A 27 -0.83 -4.67 -10.28
CA ILE A 27 -0.31 -3.59 -11.13
C ILE A 27 -0.78 -2.26 -10.55
N THR A 28 0.18 -1.41 -10.19
CA THR A 28 -0.07 -0.02 -9.78
C THR A 28 0.42 0.91 -10.86
N VAL A 29 -0.38 1.92 -11.21
CA VAL A 29 -0.01 2.96 -12.18
C VAL A 29 0.20 4.26 -11.43
N GLU A 30 1.37 4.86 -11.59
CA GLU A 30 1.71 6.17 -11.05
C GLU A 30 1.94 7.18 -12.18
N GLU A 31 1.45 8.40 -12.00
CA GLU A 31 1.68 9.49 -12.95
C GLU A 31 3.07 10.08 -12.72
N ALA A 32 4.03 9.78 -13.59
CA ALA A 32 5.37 10.37 -13.57
C ALA A 32 5.40 11.70 -14.36
N LYS A 33 6.29 12.62 -13.96
CA LYS A 33 6.53 13.89 -14.68
C LYS A 33 7.44 13.73 -15.90
N SER A 34 7.98 12.53 -16.12
CA SER A 34 8.81 12.21 -17.29
C SER A 34 7.95 12.00 -18.53
N LEU A 35 8.54 12.20 -19.71
CA LEU A 35 7.90 11.84 -20.99
C LEU A 35 7.98 10.33 -21.27
N ASP A 36 8.90 9.65 -20.62
CA ASP A 36 9.14 8.22 -20.81
C ASP A 36 8.28 7.39 -19.85
N THR A 37 7.68 6.32 -20.38
CA THR A 37 6.93 5.35 -19.56
C THR A 37 7.90 4.27 -19.09
N GLU A 38 8.01 4.09 -17.77
CA GLU A 38 8.88 3.08 -17.16
C GLU A 38 8.04 1.95 -16.54
N LEU A 39 8.55 0.71 -16.66
CA LEU A 39 7.96 -0.48 -16.06
C LEU A 39 8.90 -1.04 -15.00
N ASP A 40 8.55 -0.85 -13.73
CA ASP A 40 9.27 -1.40 -12.59
C ASP A 40 8.48 -2.52 -11.92
N VAL A 41 9.16 -3.62 -11.61
CA VAL A 41 8.61 -4.73 -10.83
C VAL A 41 9.22 -4.66 -9.44
N VAL A 42 8.37 -4.44 -8.44
CA VAL A 42 8.78 -4.38 -7.04
C VAL A 42 8.21 -5.59 -6.30
N GLU A 43 9.05 -6.26 -5.50
CA GLU A 43 8.59 -7.32 -4.61
C GLU A 43 7.75 -6.69 -3.49
N GLY A 44 6.48 -7.06 -3.42
CA GLY A 44 5.52 -6.54 -2.47
C GLY A 44 4.45 -7.56 -2.13
N MET A 45 3.57 -7.20 -1.20
CA MET A 45 2.46 -8.04 -0.77
C MET A 45 1.20 -7.19 -0.62
N GLN A 46 0.06 -7.74 -1.01
CA GLN A 46 -1.25 -7.15 -0.82
C GLN A 46 -2.09 -8.05 0.10
N PHE A 47 -2.95 -7.42 0.90
CA PHE A 47 -4.00 -8.09 1.66
C PHE A 47 -5.37 -7.64 1.17
N ASP A 48 -6.37 -8.51 1.28
CA ASP A 48 -7.76 -8.22 0.92
C ASP A 48 -8.51 -7.39 1.99
N ARG A 49 -7.81 -6.94 3.04
CA ARG A 49 -8.37 -6.12 4.12
C ARG A 49 -7.93 -4.67 3.99
N GLY A 50 -8.85 -3.76 4.29
CA GLY A 50 -8.60 -2.32 4.33
C GLY A 50 -8.32 -1.78 5.73
N TYR A 51 -8.23 -0.45 5.82
CA TYR A 51 -8.10 0.26 7.09
C TYR A 51 -9.41 0.23 7.90
N LEU A 52 -9.30 0.22 9.24
CA LEU A 52 -10.46 0.13 10.14
C LEU A 52 -11.34 1.39 10.10
N SER A 53 -10.75 2.55 9.86
CA SER A 53 -11.42 3.84 9.98
C SER A 53 -10.99 4.83 8.88
N PRO A 54 -11.92 5.61 8.29
CA PRO A 54 -11.58 6.60 7.27
C PRO A 54 -10.70 7.74 7.80
N TYR A 55 -10.57 7.90 9.12
CA TYR A 55 -9.64 8.88 9.71
C TYR A 55 -8.15 8.58 9.40
N PHE A 56 -7.83 7.40 8.88
CA PHE A 56 -6.47 7.06 8.45
C PHE A 56 -6.13 7.52 7.03
N VAL A 57 -7.10 8.08 6.29
CA VAL A 57 -6.89 8.56 4.92
C VAL A 57 -5.95 9.77 4.94
N THR A 58 -4.84 9.67 4.19
CA THR A 58 -3.85 10.74 4.02
C THR A 58 -4.03 11.49 2.69
N ASP A 59 -4.62 10.83 1.69
CA ASP A 59 -5.03 11.40 0.41
C ASP A 59 -6.56 11.31 0.30
N ALA A 60 -7.22 12.42 0.59
CA ALA A 60 -8.68 12.50 0.61
C ALA A 60 -9.33 12.39 -0.78
N ASP A 61 -8.62 12.80 -1.84
CA ASP A 61 -9.13 12.76 -3.20
C ASP A 61 -9.16 11.32 -3.72
N LYS A 62 -8.11 10.55 -3.42
CA LYS A 62 -8.00 9.15 -3.81
C LYS A 62 -8.58 8.19 -2.78
N MET A 63 -8.98 8.68 -1.61
CA MET A 63 -9.40 7.88 -0.45
C MET A 63 -8.34 6.81 -0.09
N ARG A 64 -7.08 7.22 0.03
CA ARG A 64 -5.93 6.34 0.31
C ARG A 64 -5.17 6.73 1.56
N ALA A 65 -4.65 5.74 2.26
CA ALA A 65 -3.67 5.90 3.32
C ALA A 65 -2.30 5.50 2.77
N THR A 66 -1.41 6.47 2.61
CA THR A 66 -0.05 6.27 2.10
C THR A 66 0.93 6.59 3.22
N LEU A 67 1.84 5.64 3.51
CA LEU A 67 2.86 5.79 4.54
C LEU A 67 4.24 5.63 3.91
N GLU A 68 5.13 6.59 4.16
CA GLU A 68 6.53 6.53 3.73
C GLU A 68 7.41 5.99 4.85
N ASP A 69 8.29 5.04 4.52
CA ASP A 69 9.20 4.35 5.44
C ASP A 69 8.59 4.03 6.83
N PRO A 70 7.41 3.37 6.91
CA PRO A 70 6.78 3.08 8.18
C PRO A 70 7.51 1.97 8.93
N TYR A 71 7.38 1.97 10.26
CA TYR A 71 7.51 0.74 11.03
C TYR A 71 6.26 -0.12 10.81
N ILE A 72 6.43 -1.43 10.72
CA ILE A 72 5.33 -2.39 10.56
C ILE A 72 5.27 -3.26 11.81
N LEU A 73 4.12 -3.24 12.49
CA LEU A 73 3.81 -4.13 13.61
C LEU A 73 2.74 -5.12 13.17
N LEU A 74 3.09 -6.40 13.19
CA LEU A 74 2.17 -7.51 12.93
C LEU A 74 1.73 -8.13 14.25
N HIS A 75 0.42 -8.26 14.45
CA HIS A 75 -0.15 -8.90 15.63
C HIS A 75 -1.31 -9.84 15.24
N GLU A 76 -1.14 -11.15 15.41
CA GLU A 76 -2.09 -12.13 14.86
C GLU A 76 -3.46 -12.19 15.55
N LYS A 77 -3.61 -11.56 16.71
CA LYS A 77 -4.83 -11.61 17.52
C LYS A 77 -5.52 -10.26 17.57
N LYS A 78 -6.63 -10.19 18.28
CA LYS A 78 -7.25 -8.93 18.68
C LYS A 78 -6.35 -8.14 19.64
N LEU A 79 -6.18 -6.86 19.35
CA LEU A 79 -5.58 -5.89 20.27
C LEU A 79 -6.67 -5.35 21.20
N SER A 80 -6.86 -5.98 22.36
CA SER A 80 -7.89 -5.56 23.33
C SER A 80 -7.38 -4.61 24.43
N ASN A 81 -6.05 -4.48 24.58
CA ASN A 81 -5.45 -3.61 25.58
C ASN A 81 -4.37 -2.72 24.96
N LEU A 82 -4.69 -1.43 24.77
CA LEU A 82 -3.75 -0.44 24.27
C LEU A 82 -2.63 -0.09 25.26
N GLN A 83 -2.81 -0.33 26.56
CA GLN A 83 -1.77 0.01 27.55
C GLN A 83 -0.48 -0.78 27.33
N ASP A 84 -0.60 -2.04 26.91
CA ASP A 84 0.55 -2.91 26.64
C ASP A 84 1.37 -2.42 25.42
N MET A 85 0.76 -1.58 24.57
CA MET A 85 1.40 -0.97 23.41
C MET A 85 2.06 0.39 23.68
N LEU A 86 1.79 1.02 24.82
CA LEU A 86 2.35 2.36 25.12
C LEU A 86 3.88 2.42 24.96
N PRO A 87 4.67 1.44 25.44
CA PRO A 87 6.12 1.51 25.31
C PRO A 87 6.62 1.50 23.86
N ILE A 88 5.91 0.84 22.95
CA ILE A 88 6.29 0.83 21.52
C ILE A 88 5.84 2.11 20.83
N LEU A 89 4.64 2.61 21.16
CA LEU A 89 4.13 3.87 20.62
C LEU A 89 5.03 5.04 20.99
N GLU A 90 5.50 5.11 22.24
CA GLU A 90 6.45 6.13 22.70
C GLU A 90 7.75 6.12 21.88
N LYS A 91 8.30 4.93 21.62
CA LYS A 91 9.52 4.79 20.82
C LYS A 91 9.31 5.18 19.37
N VAL A 92 8.17 4.83 18.77
CA VAL A 92 7.89 5.19 17.38
C VAL A 92 7.67 6.69 17.26
N VAL A 93 6.96 7.33 18.19
CA VAL A 93 6.81 8.79 18.22
C VAL A 93 8.18 9.49 18.30
N GLN A 94 9.11 8.99 19.11
CA GLN A 94 10.47 9.54 19.19
C GLN A 94 11.25 9.42 17.88
N SER A 95 10.97 8.40 17.07
CA SER A 95 11.63 8.21 15.77
C SER A 95 11.12 9.15 14.67
N GLY A 96 9.95 9.77 14.87
CA GLY A 96 9.27 10.59 13.86
C GLY A 96 8.75 9.83 12.64
N ARG A 97 8.90 8.50 12.60
CA ARG A 97 8.42 7.65 11.50
C ARG A 97 7.00 7.15 11.76
N PRO A 98 6.18 6.92 10.71
CA PRO A 98 4.85 6.36 10.88
C PRO A 98 4.87 4.91 11.40
N LEU A 99 3.76 4.46 11.99
CA LEU A 99 3.53 3.07 12.39
C LEU A 99 2.33 2.49 11.65
N LEU A 100 2.53 1.41 10.91
CA LEU A 100 1.48 0.56 10.37
C LEU A 100 1.25 -0.62 11.31
N ILE A 101 0.03 -0.77 11.81
CA ILE A 101 -0.38 -1.91 12.65
C ILE A 101 -1.29 -2.80 11.81
N ILE A 102 -0.94 -4.09 11.70
CA ILE A 102 -1.77 -5.11 11.08
C ILE A 102 -2.17 -6.10 12.16
N ALA A 103 -3.47 -6.15 12.48
CA ALA A 103 -4.03 -7.03 13.47
C ALA A 103 -5.38 -7.63 13.05
N GLU A 104 -5.84 -8.67 13.74
CA GLU A 104 -7.15 -9.28 13.48
C GLU A 104 -8.28 -8.25 13.70
N ASP A 105 -8.20 -7.52 14.81
CA ASP A 105 -9.14 -6.49 15.25
C ASP A 105 -8.44 -5.58 16.28
N ILE A 106 -8.95 -4.36 16.48
CA ILE A 106 -8.48 -3.44 17.53
C ILE A 106 -9.70 -3.01 18.33
N GLU A 107 -9.70 -3.33 19.63
CA GLU A 107 -10.74 -2.92 20.57
C GLU A 107 -10.19 -1.79 21.45
N GLY A 108 -10.91 -0.68 21.51
CA GLY A 108 -10.54 0.53 22.25
C GLY A 108 -11.67 1.54 22.28
#